data_AF-A0A7S0F8F2-F1
#
_entry.id   AF-A0A7S0F8F2-F1
#
_cell.length_a   1.000
_cell.length_b   1.000
_cell.length_c   1.000
_cell.angle_alpha   90.00
_cell.angle_beta   90.00
_cell.angle_gamma   90.00
#
_symmetry.space_group_name_H-M   'P 1'
#
loop_
_entity.id
_entity.type
_entity.pdbx_description
1 polymer ?
#
loop_
_entity_poly.entity_id
_entity_poly.type
_entity_poly.pdbx_seq_one_letter_code
_entity_poly.pdbx_strand_id
1 'polypeptide(L)'
;ERHAVQCCSPNRCSGNTRVHHNNLGGAGPDAGTESIRFSRIPAGCDSRGTPHRVDLVVTAATPYATTHPERNGLHGDMMRINVRTGTSVDLELKLRTASDD
;
A
#
# COMPACT_ATOMS: atom_id res chain seq x y z
N GLU A 1 -34.74 -11.35 -12.73
CA GLU A 1 -33.44 -10.93 -13.29
C GLU A 1 -32.54 -10.51 -12.12
N ARG A 2 -31.33 -11.07 -11.99
CA ARG A 2 -30.40 -10.65 -10.92
C ARG A 2 -29.57 -9.51 -11.49
N HIS A 3 -29.84 -8.28 -11.06
CA HIS A 3 -28.94 -7.17 -11.34
C HIS A 3 -27.59 -7.48 -10.70
N ALA A 4 -26.54 -7.61 -11.52
CA ALA A 4 -25.18 -7.65 -11.02
C ALA A 4 -24.95 -6.34 -10.26
N VAL A 5 -24.76 -6.42 -8.95
CA VAL A 5 -24.39 -5.26 -8.14
C VAL A 5 -22.98 -4.86 -8.59
N GLN A 6 -22.90 -3.87 -9.48
CA GLN A 6 -21.63 -3.39 -10.02
C GLN A 6 -20.83 -2.77 -8.87
N CYS A 7 -19.86 -3.52 -8.36
CA CYS A 7 -18.94 -3.12 -7.30
C CYS A 7 -18.23 -1.79 -7.63
N CYS A 8 -17.80 -1.67 -8.88
CA CYS A 8 -16.97 -0.58 -9.34
C CYS A 8 -17.61 0.15 -10.51
N SER A 9 -18.22 1.30 -10.22
CA SER A 9 -18.42 2.35 -11.23
C SER A 9 -17.18 3.25 -11.29
N PRO A 10 -16.97 4.01 -12.38
CA PRO A 10 -15.81 4.89 -12.54
C PRO A 10 -15.55 5.82 -11.34
N ASN A 11 -16.60 6.20 -10.60
CA ASN A 11 -16.50 7.10 -9.44
C ASN A 11 -16.59 6.39 -8.07
N ARG A 12 -16.90 5.08 -7.99
CA ARG A 12 -17.02 4.35 -6.70
C ARG A 12 -15.78 3.55 -6.33
N CYS A 13 -15.11 2.95 -7.31
CA CYS A 13 -13.81 2.29 -7.11
C CYS A 13 -12.64 3.10 -7.65
N SER A 14 -12.82 4.42 -7.90
CA SER A 14 -11.70 5.30 -8.21
C SER A 14 -10.60 5.07 -7.18
N GLY A 15 -9.49 4.53 -7.67
CA GLY A 15 -8.39 4.01 -6.87
C GLY A 15 -7.57 5.16 -6.32
N ASN A 16 -8.03 5.79 -5.24
CA ASN A 16 -7.22 6.76 -4.49
C ASN A 16 -6.20 6.03 -3.59
N THR A 17 -5.54 5.01 -4.14
CA THR A 17 -4.43 4.36 -3.46
C THR A 17 -3.32 5.40 -3.34
N ARG A 18 -2.78 5.57 -2.13
CA ARG A 18 -1.73 6.56 -1.87
C ARG A 18 -0.68 5.98 -0.93
N VAL A 19 0.53 6.51 -1.01
CA VAL A 19 1.52 6.32 0.06
C VAL A 19 1.14 7.28 1.18
N HIS A 20 0.80 6.75 2.34
CA HIS A 20 0.49 7.56 3.52
C HIS A 20 1.77 7.88 4.32
N HIS A 21 2.72 6.96 4.36
CA HIS A 21 3.98 7.10 5.10
C HIS A 21 5.03 6.19 4.45
N ASN A 22 6.28 6.62 4.39
CA ASN A 22 7.42 5.87 3.88
C ASN A 22 8.70 6.18 4.68
N ASN A 23 9.01 5.32 5.63
CA ASN A 23 10.30 5.26 6.32
C ASN A 23 10.74 3.80 6.45
N LEU A 24 10.59 2.99 5.39
CA LEU A 24 10.86 1.56 5.46
C LEU A 24 12.30 1.30 5.95
N GLY A 25 12.44 0.52 7.04
CA GLY A 25 13.74 0.21 7.65
C GLY A 25 14.55 1.43 8.08
N GLY A 26 13.89 2.56 8.38
CA GLY A 26 14.56 3.81 8.79
C GLY A 26 15.21 4.59 7.65
N ALA A 27 15.01 4.18 6.40
CA ALA A 27 15.69 4.76 5.24
C ALA A 27 15.01 6.02 4.67
N GLY A 28 13.87 6.45 5.22
CA GLY A 28 13.15 7.63 4.77
C GLY A 28 12.30 7.41 3.51
N PRO A 29 11.83 8.50 2.86
CA PRO A 29 12.15 9.91 3.13
C PRO A 29 11.45 10.51 4.36
N ASP A 30 10.42 9.86 4.90
CA ASP A 30 9.73 10.30 6.11
C ASP A 30 10.53 9.91 7.37
N ALA A 31 10.26 10.58 8.49
CA ALA A 31 10.79 10.18 9.80
C ALA A 31 9.75 9.37 10.59
N GLY A 32 10.17 8.73 11.69
CA GLY A 32 9.26 8.02 12.60
C GLY A 32 9.21 6.52 12.32
N THR A 33 8.02 5.90 12.37
CA THR A 33 7.85 4.44 12.32
C THR A 33 8.52 3.81 11.10
N GLU A 34 9.34 2.78 11.31
CA GLU A 34 10.15 2.14 10.26
C GLU A 34 9.34 1.22 9.31
N SER A 35 8.44 1.82 8.54
CA SER A 35 7.52 1.11 7.65
C SER A 35 7.16 1.95 6.42
N ILE A 36 6.57 1.31 5.42
CA ILE A 36 5.80 2.00 4.38
C ILE A 36 4.34 1.59 4.45
N ARG A 37 3.42 2.55 4.40
CA ARG A 37 1.97 2.33 4.40
C ARG A 37 1.38 2.76 3.06
N PHE A 38 0.77 1.81 2.37
CA PHE A 38 -0.10 2.05 1.23
C PHE A 38 -1.55 2.08 1.71
N SER A 39 -2.22 3.21 1.55
CA SER A 39 -3.59 3.39 2.02
C SER A 39 -4.62 3.26 0.92
N ARG A 40 -5.85 2.87 1.31
CA ARG A 40 -7.06 2.90 0.47
C ARG A 40 -7.02 1.96 -0.76
N ILE A 41 -6.30 0.85 -0.64
CA ILE A 41 -6.20 -0.20 -1.66
C ILE A 41 -7.57 -0.84 -1.85
N PRO A 42 -8.14 -0.87 -3.08
CA PRO A 42 -9.39 -1.56 -3.35
C PRO A 42 -9.28 -3.06 -3.04
N ALA A 43 -10.22 -3.58 -2.24
CA ALA A 43 -10.26 -4.99 -1.83
C ALA A 43 -11.56 -5.70 -2.24
N GLY A 44 -12.36 -5.08 -3.12
CA GLY A 44 -13.66 -5.58 -3.56
C GLY A 44 -14.83 -4.79 -2.96
N CYS A 45 -16.03 -5.38 -2.95
CA CYS A 45 -17.24 -4.78 -2.40
C CYS A 45 -18.07 -5.80 -1.62
N ASP A 46 -18.91 -5.31 -0.71
CA ASP A 46 -19.95 -6.14 -0.09
C ASP A 46 -21.06 -6.52 -1.08
N SER A 47 -22.00 -7.33 -0.59
CA SER A 47 -23.21 -7.74 -1.32
C SER A 47 -24.14 -6.58 -1.72
N ARG A 48 -23.92 -5.38 -1.18
CA ARG A 48 -24.66 -4.14 -1.51
C ARG A 48 -23.90 -3.25 -2.50
N GLY A 49 -22.69 -3.64 -2.90
CA GLY A 49 -21.86 -2.86 -3.82
C GLY A 49 -21.13 -1.70 -3.14
N THR A 50 -20.99 -1.75 -1.82
CA THR A 50 -20.19 -0.80 -1.05
C THR A 50 -18.71 -1.17 -1.21
N PRO A 51 -17.85 -0.26 -1.69
CA PRO A 51 -16.41 -0.54 -1.82
C PRO A 51 -15.74 -0.79 -0.48
N HIS A 52 -14.98 -1.87 -0.39
CA HIS A 52 -14.06 -2.13 0.71
C HIS A 52 -12.65 -1.74 0.34
N ARG A 53 -11.98 -1.12 1.30
CA ARG A 53 -10.59 -0.69 1.17
C ARG A 53 -9.79 -1.22 2.35
N VAL A 54 -8.55 -1.54 2.05
CA VAL A 54 -7.55 -1.96 3.05
C VAL A 54 -6.35 -1.05 2.96
N ASP A 55 -5.58 -1.03 4.04
CA ASP A 55 -4.23 -0.53 3.99
C ASP A 55 -3.26 -1.69 4.09
N LEU A 56 -2.14 -1.57 3.39
CA LEU A 56 -1.01 -2.46 3.49
C LEU A 56 0.11 -1.72 4.23
N VAL A 57 0.52 -2.27 5.37
CA VAL A 57 1.72 -1.83 6.09
C VAL A 57 2.82 -2.84 5.80
N VAL A 58 3.96 -2.36 5.32
CA VAL A 58 5.14 -3.16 5.04
C VAL A 58 6.26 -2.76 5.99
N THR A 59 6.83 -3.74 6.67
CA THR A 59 7.98 -3.58 7.57
C THR A 59 9.12 -4.49 7.14
N ALA A 60 10.36 -4.09 7.44
CA ALA A 60 11.53 -4.91 7.16
C ALA A 60 11.80 -5.82 8.37
N ALA A 61 11.80 -7.14 8.16
CA ALA A 61 12.14 -8.12 9.19
C ALA A 61 13.65 -8.33 9.31
N THR A 62 14.40 -7.98 8.26
CA THR A 62 15.87 -7.93 8.23
C THR A 62 16.35 -6.53 7.85
N PRO A 63 17.64 -6.20 7.99
CA PRO A 63 18.15 -4.90 7.57
C PRO A 63 17.77 -4.57 6.11
N TYR A 64 17.18 -3.41 5.90
CA TYR A 64 16.80 -2.90 4.59
C TYR A 64 17.80 -1.85 4.12
N ALA A 65 18.30 -1.99 2.90
CA ALA A 65 19.21 -1.03 2.30
C ALA A 65 18.63 -0.51 0.98
N THR A 66 18.65 0.81 0.82
CA THR A 66 18.31 1.48 -0.43
C THR A 66 19.25 2.67 -0.66
N THR A 67 19.33 3.15 -1.90
CA THR A 67 20.01 4.42 -2.24
C THR A 67 19.03 5.50 -2.67
N HIS A 68 17.77 5.13 -2.89
CA HIS A 68 16.72 6.00 -3.41
C HIS A 68 15.41 5.67 -2.66
N PRO A 69 15.30 6.03 -1.38
CA PRO A 69 14.11 5.75 -0.56
C PRO A 69 12.84 6.41 -1.10
N GLU A 70 12.96 7.53 -1.80
CA GLU A 70 11.88 8.23 -2.51
C GLU A 70 11.29 7.43 -3.67
N ARG A 71 11.96 6.35 -4.09
CA ARG A 71 11.44 5.43 -5.10
C ARG A 71 10.56 4.33 -4.50
N ASN A 72 10.53 4.14 -3.18
CA ASN A 72 9.47 3.35 -2.57
C ASN A 72 8.13 4.07 -2.75
N GLY A 73 7.05 3.32 -2.95
CA GLY A 73 5.73 3.90 -3.12
C GLY A 73 5.02 3.38 -4.36
N LEU A 74 4.20 4.23 -4.98
CA LEU A 74 3.45 3.86 -6.18
C LEU A 74 4.24 4.18 -7.45
N HIS A 75 4.21 3.27 -8.41
CA HIS A 75 4.71 3.48 -9.76
C HIS A 75 3.63 3.06 -10.76
N GLY A 76 2.90 4.05 -11.28
CA GLY A 76 1.62 3.79 -11.93
C GLY A 76 0.65 3.14 -10.94
N ASP A 77 0.04 2.04 -11.34
CA ASP A 77 -0.92 1.29 -10.53
C ASP A 77 -0.28 0.24 -9.61
N MET A 78 1.05 0.14 -9.59
CA MET A 78 1.79 -0.88 -8.84
C MET A 78 2.49 -0.30 -7.61
N MET A 79 2.53 -1.07 -6.53
CA MET A 79 3.37 -0.80 -5.37
C MET A 79 4.80 -1.23 -5.66
N ARG A 80 5.75 -0.39 -5.28
CA ARG A 80 7.18 -0.57 -5.54
C ARG A 80 7.98 -0.43 -4.25
N ILE A 81 8.92 -1.34 -4.06
CA ILE A 81 9.94 -1.32 -3.02
C ILE A 81 11.30 -1.33 -3.71
N ASN A 82 12.17 -0.39 -3.38
CA ASN A 82 13.45 -0.17 -4.04
C ASN A 82 14.61 -0.74 -3.20
N VAL A 83 14.98 -1.99 -3.48
CA VAL A 83 16.05 -2.69 -2.77
C VAL A 83 17.41 -2.41 -3.43
N ARG A 84 18.45 -2.14 -2.63
CA ARG A 84 19.82 -1.95 -3.13
C ARG A 84 20.35 -3.23 -3.77
N THR A 85 20.96 -3.10 -4.94
CA THR A 85 21.64 -4.21 -5.64
C THR A 85 22.66 -4.91 -4.75
N GLY A 86 22.71 -6.25 -4.81
CA GLY A 86 23.64 -7.07 -4.01
C GLY A 86 23.21 -7.27 -2.55
N THR A 87 22.00 -6.83 -2.19
CA THR A 87 21.42 -7.03 -0.87
C THR A 87 20.08 -7.77 -0.97
N SER A 88 19.60 -8.28 0.16
CA SER A 88 18.30 -8.91 0.29
C SER A 88 17.60 -8.38 1.53
N VAL A 89 16.27 -8.42 1.53
CA VAL A 89 15.46 -8.05 2.69
C VAL A 89 14.26 -8.99 2.78
N ASP A 90 13.95 -9.43 3.99
CA ASP A 90 12.68 -10.09 4.29
C ASP A 90 11.66 -9.02 4.68
N LEU A 91 10.52 -9.02 3.99
CA LEU A 91 9.44 -8.07 4.21
C LEU A 91 8.27 -8.76 4.89
N GLU A 92 7.76 -8.14 5.95
CA GLU A 92 6.48 -8.52 6.55
C GLU A 92 5.37 -7.62 5.97
N LEU A 93 4.29 -8.25 5.52
CA LEU A 93 3.13 -7.59 4.92
C LEU A 93 1.94 -7.77 5.85
N LYS A 94 1.41 -6.65 6.36
CA LYS A 94 0.23 -6.64 7.22
C LYS A 94 -0.92 -5.88 6.58
N LEU A 95 -2.03 -6.58 6.38
CA LEU A 95 -3.29 -5.99 5.95
C LEU A 95 -4.09 -5.48 7.16
N ARG A 96 -4.71 -4.32 7.01
CA ARG A 96 -5.69 -3.79 7.96
C ARG A 96 -6.85 -3.13 7.24
N THR A 97 -7.98 -2.99 7.93
CA THR A 97 -9.07 -2.11 7.49
C THR A 97 -8.53 -0.70 7.24
N ALA A 98 -8.93 -0.09 6.13
CA ALA A 98 -8.50 1.27 5.82
C ALA A 98 -8.93 2.26 6.92
N SER A 99 -8.04 3.16 7.31
CA SER A 99 -8.38 4.32 8.15
C SER A 99 -8.25 5.63 7.37
N ASP A 100 -8.96 6.66 7.84
CA ASP A 100 -9.01 7.99 7.21
C ASP A 100 -7.93 8.96 7.71
N ASP A 101 -7.06 8.48 8.59
CA ASP A 101 -5.97 9.25 9.20
C ASP A 101 -4.90 9.71 8.18
#